data_AF-A0A124F3L6-F1
#
_entry.id   AF-A0A124F3L6-F1
#
_cell.length_a   1.000
_cell.length_b   1.000
_cell.length_c   1.000
_cell.angle_alpha   90.00
_cell.angle_beta   90.00
_cell.angle_gamma   90.00
#
_symmetry.space_group_name_H-M   'P 1'
#
loop_
_entity.id
_entity.type
_entity.pdbx_description
1 polymer ?
#
loop_
_entity_poly.entity_id
_entity_poly.type
_entity_poly.pdbx_seq_one_letter_code
_entity_poly.pdbx_strand_id
1 'polypeptide(L)'
;MCFDCLAIAKSRNVIGNSKIQYNTENMGAWGTAISSNDTYADIYGEFFDLYNDGLDVAEISKKLVADNQETLDDKDDCNNFWFALAKAQWECKQLDKEVFDRVKTIIETGADLKVW
;
A
#
# COMPACT_ATOMS: atom_id res chain seq x y z
N MET A 1 32.98 -15.60 34.19
CA MET A 1 32.50 -16.47 33.09
C MET A 1 32.74 -15.68 31.81
N CYS A 2 33.95 -15.76 31.27
CA CYS A 2 34.36 -16.72 30.22
C CYS A 2 33.80 -16.29 28.85
N PHE A 3 34.55 -16.05 27.77
CA PHE A 3 35.99 -16.07 27.50
C PHE A 3 36.19 -15.28 26.19
N ASP A 4 37.19 -14.40 26.21
CA ASP A 4 38.18 -14.10 25.16
C ASP A 4 37.81 -13.79 23.70
N CYS A 5 38.20 -12.56 23.37
CA CYS A 5 38.80 -12.11 22.13
C CYS A 5 40.25 -12.65 21.98
N LEU A 6 40.52 -13.48 20.97
CA LEU A 6 41.80 -13.72 20.25
C LEU A 6 41.52 -14.88 19.26
N ALA A 7 42.06 -15.04 18.06
CA ALA A 7 43.15 -14.38 17.37
C ALA A 7 43.12 -14.83 15.89
N ILE A 8 43.50 -13.91 14.99
CA ILE A 8 44.57 -14.07 13.98
C ILE A 8 44.32 -15.04 12.79
N ALA A 9 43.97 -14.39 11.68
CA ALA A 9 44.64 -14.40 10.38
C ALA A 9 45.03 -15.74 9.71
N LYS A 10 44.51 -15.92 8.49
CA LYS A 10 45.40 -16.16 7.35
C LYS A 10 44.84 -15.56 6.06
N SER A 11 45.76 -14.96 5.34
CA SER A 11 45.60 -14.10 4.17
C SER A 11 45.24 -14.85 2.89
N ARG A 12 44.53 -14.12 2.02
CA ARG A 12 44.59 -14.14 0.56
C ARG A 12 44.20 -15.43 -0.16
N ASN A 13 43.03 -15.39 -0.80
CA ASN A 13 43.01 -15.64 -2.24
C ASN A 13 42.02 -14.68 -2.91
N VAL A 14 42.53 -13.84 -3.80
CA VAL A 14 41.73 -12.95 -4.65
C VAL A 14 41.23 -13.82 -5.80
N ILE A 15 39.97 -14.19 -5.77
CA ILE A 15 39.23 -14.64 -6.94
C ILE A 15 37.98 -13.79 -7.01
N GLY A 16 38.05 -12.74 -7.82
CA GLY A 16 36.86 -12.04 -8.27
C GLY A 16 36.00 -13.04 -9.01
N ASN A 17 34.86 -13.37 -8.42
CA ASN A 17 33.72 -13.90 -9.15
C ASN A 17 32.62 -12.87 -9.03
N SER A 18 32.42 -12.14 -10.12
CA SER A 18 31.23 -11.37 -10.40
C SER A 18 30.02 -12.28 -10.17
N LYS A 19 29.27 -12.05 -9.08
CA LYS A 19 27.93 -12.62 -8.94
C LYS A 19 27.01 -11.85 -9.87
N ILE A 20 27.08 -12.25 -11.14
CA ILE A 20 26.16 -11.94 -12.21
C ILE A 20 24.80 -12.51 -11.80
N GLN A 21 23.85 -11.59 -11.66
CA GLN A 21 22.42 -11.71 -11.95
C GLN A 21 21.60 -12.53 -10.95
N TYR A 22 20.97 -11.84 -10.00
CA TYR A 22 19.59 -12.18 -9.68
C TYR A 22 18.72 -11.50 -10.73
N ASN A 23 18.61 -12.14 -11.90
CA ASN A 23 17.46 -11.92 -12.75
C ASN A 23 16.27 -12.60 -12.07
N THR A 24 15.63 -11.88 -11.16
CA THR A 24 14.20 -12.04 -10.97
C THR A 24 13.59 -10.73 -11.43
N GLU A 25 13.60 -10.51 -12.75
CA GLU A 25 12.43 -9.92 -13.39
C GLU A 25 11.24 -10.78 -12.96
N ASN A 26 10.70 -10.46 -11.78
CA ASN A 26 9.43 -10.95 -11.33
C ASN A 26 8.44 -10.27 -12.27
N MET A 27 8.18 -10.89 -13.42
CA MET A 27 7.05 -10.56 -14.27
C MET A 27 5.86 -10.50 -13.33
N GLY A 28 5.39 -9.28 -13.06
CA GLY A 28 4.55 -8.98 -11.90
C GLY A 28 3.39 -9.95 -11.86
N ALA A 29 3.31 -10.77 -10.81
CA ALA A 29 2.11 -11.52 -10.57
C ALA A 29 1.01 -10.48 -10.31
N TRP A 30 0.10 -10.29 -11.25
CA TRP A 30 -1.11 -9.51 -11.02
C TRP A 30 -1.88 -10.22 -9.91
N GLY A 31 -1.76 -9.69 -8.69
CA GLY A 31 -2.51 -10.20 -7.57
C GLY A 31 -3.99 -9.98 -7.82
N THR A 32 -4.82 -10.96 -7.46
CA THR A 32 -6.28 -10.87 -7.59
C THR A 32 -6.94 -10.20 -6.39
N ALA A 33 -6.14 -9.81 -5.38
CA ALA A 33 -6.63 -9.10 -4.22
C ALA A 33 -6.87 -7.62 -4.57
N ILE A 34 -7.88 -7.01 -3.96
CA ILE A 34 -8.19 -5.58 -4.07
C ILE A 34 -6.95 -4.72 -3.78
N SER A 35 -6.12 -5.16 -2.83
CA SER A 35 -4.87 -4.48 -2.45
C SER A 35 -3.75 -4.56 -3.49
N SER A 36 -3.96 -5.25 -4.62
CA SER A 36 -2.99 -5.36 -5.71
C SER A 36 -3.24 -4.33 -6.81
N ASN A 37 -4.28 -3.50 -6.67
CA ASN A 37 -4.53 -2.38 -7.55
C ASN A 37 -3.62 -1.20 -7.17
N ASP A 38 -2.98 -0.57 -8.15
CA ASP A 38 -1.99 0.50 -7.93
C ASP A 38 -2.62 1.70 -7.20
N THR A 39 -3.80 2.17 -7.65
CA THR A 39 -4.55 3.24 -6.99
C THR A 39 -4.86 2.88 -5.54
N TYR A 40 -5.30 1.64 -5.27
CA TYR A 40 -5.54 1.22 -3.89
C TYR A 40 -4.26 1.34 -3.03
N ALA A 41 -3.14 0.83 -3.55
CA ALA A 41 -1.88 0.78 -2.81
C ALA A 41 -1.35 2.18 -2.49
N ASP A 42 -1.45 3.10 -3.44
CA ASP A 42 -1.01 4.49 -3.29
C ASP A 42 -1.82 5.21 -2.20
N ILE A 43 -3.15 5.15 -2.27
CA ILE A 43 -4.04 5.80 -1.28
C ILE A 43 -3.86 5.22 0.12
N TYR A 44 -3.73 3.90 0.20
CA TYR A 44 -3.51 3.22 1.47
C TYR A 44 -2.17 3.60 2.09
N GLY A 45 -1.10 3.67 1.29
CA GLY A 45 0.22 4.11 1.72
C GLY A 45 0.21 5.56 2.21
N GLU A 46 -0.30 6.47 1.39
CA GLU A 46 -0.35 7.90 1.71
C GLU A 46 -1.17 8.17 2.99
N PHE A 47 -2.28 7.45 3.19
CA PHE A 47 -3.04 7.54 4.43
C PHE A 47 -2.18 7.25 5.66
N PHE A 48 -1.42 6.16 5.65
CA PHE A 48 -0.61 5.77 6.80
C PHE A 48 0.64 6.62 6.97
N ASP A 49 1.21 7.17 5.89
CA ASP A 49 2.28 8.16 5.98
C ASP A 49 1.79 9.41 6.74
N LEU A 50 0.64 9.97 6.33
CA LEU A 50 0.04 11.12 7.03
C LEU A 50 -0.39 10.79 8.46
N TYR A 51 -0.88 9.57 8.71
CA TYR A 51 -1.23 9.12 10.04
C TYR A 51 -0.01 9.01 10.96
N ASN A 52 1.11 8.51 10.43
CA ASN A 52 2.38 8.44 11.16
C ASN A 52 2.99 9.81 11.44
N ASP A 53 2.70 10.80 10.59
CA ASP A 53 3.04 12.22 10.81
C ASP A 53 2.17 12.88 11.91
N GLY A 54 1.16 12.18 12.41
CA GLY A 54 0.34 12.59 13.55
C GLY A 54 -0.93 13.36 13.18
N LEU A 55 -1.35 13.33 11.91
CA LEU A 55 -2.63 13.90 11.50
C LEU A 55 -3.80 13.04 11.99
N ASP A 56 -4.94 13.69 12.26
CA ASP A 56 -6.17 12.97 12.61
C ASP A 56 -6.79 12.30 11.38
N VAL A 57 -7.43 11.14 11.59
CA VAL A 57 -8.07 10.37 10.51
C VAL A 57 -9.06 11.21 9.70
N ALA A 58 -9.83 12.08 10.33
CA ALA A 58 -10.79 12.92 9.62
C ALA A 58 -10.11 14.00 8.76
N GLU A 59 -8.94 14.51 9.19
CA GLU A 59 -8.14 15.47 8.43
C GLU A 59 -7.49 14.80 7.22
N ILE A 60 -6.88 13.63 7.42
CA ILE A 60 -6.27 12.81 6.36
C ILE A 60 -7.31 12.49 5.28
N SER A 61 -8.51 12.06 5.70
CA SER A 61 -9.57 11.68 4.77
C SER A 61 -10.01 12.85 3.89
N LYS A 62 -10.15 14.05 4.48
CA LYS A 62 -10.48 15.27 3.71
C LYS A 62 -9.36 15.63 2.74
N LYS A 63 -8.11 15.49 3.17
CA LYS A 63 -6.94 15.78 2.36
C LYS A 63 -6.85 14.85 1.16
N LEU A 64 -6.90 13.53 1.38
CA LEU A 64 -6.85 12.54 0.29
C LEU A 64 -7.99 12.73 -0.71
N VAL A 65 -9.21 13.01 -0.23
CA VAL A 65 -10.33 13.31 -1.13
C VAL A 65 -10.04 14.57 -1.95
N ALA A 66 -9.53 15.64 -1.34
CA ALA A 66 -9.23 16.89 -2.04
C ALA A 66 -8.07 16.75 -3.06
N ASP A 67 -7.04 15.98 -2.72
CA ASP A 67 -5.82 15.85 -3.50
C ASP A 67 -5.98 14.84 -4.66
N ASN A 68 -6.99 13.96 -4.62
CA ASN A 68 -7.20 12.91 -5.63
C ASN A 68 -8.53 13.04 -6.39
N GLN A 69 -8.99 14.28 -6.62
CA GLN A 69 -10.21 14.54 -7.41
C GLN A 69 -10.15 13.93 -8.82
N GLU A 70 -8.97 13.93 -9.47
CA GLU A 70 -8.79 13.31 -10.79
C GLU A 70 -9.08 11.81 -10.76
N THR A 71 -8.58 11.10 -9.74
CA THR A 71 -8.86 9.67 -9.50
C THR A 71 -10.33 9.41 -9.18
N LEU A 72 -10.97 10.33 -8.47
CA LEU A 72 -12.39 10.23 -8.13
C LEU A 72 -13.33 10.46 -9.32
N ASP A 73 -12.89 11.23 -10.31
CA ASP A 73 -13.62 11.47 -11.56
C ASP A 73 -13.44 10.31 -12.57
N ASP A 74 -12.39 9.50 -12.41
CA ASP A 74 -12.19 8.29 -13.19
C ASP A 74 -13.10 7.15 -12.70
N LYS A 75 -13.92 6.60 -13.61
CA LYS A 75 -14.85 5.52 -13.26
C LYS A 75 -14.13 4.21 -12.94
N ASP A 76 -12.92 4.04 -13.46
CA ASP A 76 -12.18 2.79 -13.32
C ASP A 76 -11.41 2.75 -11.99
N ASP A 77 -10.98 3.91 -11.49
CA ASP A 77 -10.16 4.03 -10.27
C ASP A 77 -10.91 4.55 -9.04
N CYS A 78 -12.03 5.26 -9.20
CA CYS A 78 -12.77 5.86 -8.08
C CYS A 78 -13.18 4.83 -7.02
N ASN A 79 -13.59 3.62 -7.41
CA ASN A 79 -13.96 2.58 -6.44
C ASN A 79 -12.77 2.11 -5.61
N ASN A 80 -11.59 1.94 -6.25
CA ASN A 80 -10.36 1.51 -5.59
C ASN A 80 -9.91 2.52 -4.53
N PHE A 81 -10.05 3.82 -4.82
CA PHE A 81 -9.84 4.89 -3.84
C PHE A 81 -10.72 4.70 -2.58
N TRP A 82 -12.03 4.51 -2.76
CA TRP A 82 -12.95 4.38 -1.62
C TRP A 82 -12.70 3.11 -0.81
N PHE A 83 -12.32 2.00 -1.46
CA PHE A 83 -11.94 0.79 -0.75
C PHE A 83 -10.69 0.96 0.09
N ALA A 84 -9.66 1.62 -0.44
CA ALA A 84 -8.43 1.90 0.28
C ALA A 84 -8.71 2.78 1.50
N LEU A 85 -9.42 3.89 1.31
CA LEU A 85 -9.77 4.82 2.38
C LEU A 85 -10.61 4.15 3.47
N ALA A 86 -11.64 3.39 3.09
CA ALA A 86 -12.49 2.69 4.05
C ALA A 86 -11.70 1.66 4.86
N LYS A 87 -10.81 0.92 4.20
CA LYS A 87 -9.95 -0.07 4.87
C LYS A 87 -9.03 0.60 5.89
N ALA A 88 -8.37 1.69 5.50
CA ALA A 88 -7.45 2.41 6.37
C ALA A 88 -8.17 3.00 7.59
N GLN A 89 -9.31 3.68 7.39
CA GLN A 89 -10.12 4.22 8.50
C GLN A 89 -10.64 3.12 9.44
N TRP A 90 -11.03 1.96 8.88
CA TRP A 90 -11.49 0.82 9.68
C TRP A 90 -10.39 0.28 10.59
N GLU A 91 -9.16 0.17 10.10
CA GLU A 91 -8.01 -0.28 10.91
C GLU A 91 -7.66 0.70 12.03
N CYS A 92 -7.87 2.00 11.80
CA CYS A 92 -7.79 3.04 12.82
C CYS A 92 -9.00 3.07 13.79
N LYS A 93 -10.03 2.23 13.58
CA LYS A 93 -11.29 2.22 14.34
C LYS A 93 -12.05 3.55 14.29
N GLN A 94 -11.84 4.31 13.22
CA GLN A 94 -12.43 5.63 12.98
C GLN A 94 -13.10 5.67 11.59
N LEU A 95 -13.76 4.58 11.21
CA LEU A 95 -14.49 4.51 9.93
C LEU A 95 -15.64 5.51 9.90
N ASP A 96 -15.59 6.42 8.93
CA ASP A 96 -16.65 7.39 8.70
C ASP A 96 -17.88 6.69 8.11
N LYS A 97 -19.08 7.07 8.58
CA LYS A 97 -20.34 6.51 8.11
C LYS A 97 -20.59 6.79 6.62
N GLU A 98 -20.21 7.95 6.12
CA GLU A 98 -20.37 8.31 4.71
C GLU A 98 -19.48 7.45 3.82
N VAL A 99 -18.23 7.20 4.23
CA VAL A 99 -17.29 6.32 3.54
C VAL A 99 -17.82 4.87 3.55
N PHE A 100 -18.32 4.41 4.69
CA PHE A 100 -18.95 3.10 4.80
C PHE A 100 -20.16 2.94 3.87
N ASP A 101 -21.10 3.90 3.91
CA ASP A 101 -22.32 3.84 3.09
C ASP A 101 -21.99 3.87 1.59
N ARG A 102 -20.92 4.57 1.20
CA ARG A 102 -20.43 4.62 -0.17
C ARG A 102 -19.86 3.27 -0.61
N VAL A 103 -18.94 2.69 0.15
CA VAL A 103 -18.39 1.36 -0.14
C VAL A 103 -19.48 0.30 -0.17
N LYS A 104 -20.43 0.36 0.78
CA LYS A 104 -21.59 -0.53 0.79
C LYS A 104 -22.39 -0.42 -0.52
N THR A 105 -22.66 0.78 -1.00
CA THR A 105 -23.38 1.01 -2.26
C THR A 105 -22.62 0.42 -3.46
N ILE A 106 -21.29 0.59 -3.52
CA ILE A 106 -20.46 0.02 -4.59
C ILE A 106 -20.58 -1.51 -4.61
N ILE A 107 -20.51 -2.15 -3.44
CA ILE A 107 -20.63 -3.60 -3.29
C ILE A 107 -22.04 -4.10 -3.67
N GLU A 108 -23.09 -3.46 -3.16
CA GLU A 108 -24.48 -3.88 -3.41
C GLU A 108 -24.90 -3.71 -4.88
N THR A 109 -24.39 -2.68 -5.56
CA THR A 109 -24.68 -2.43 -6.97
C THR A 109 -23.80 -3.22 -7.93
N GLY A 110 -22.73 -3.85 -7.41
CA GLY A 110 -21.69 -4.48 -8.21
C GLY A 110 -21.03 -3.51 -9.18
N ALA A 111 -20.93 -2.23 -8.83
CA ALA A 111 -20.39 -1.19 -9.73
C ALA A 111 -18.95 -1.49 -10.16
N ASP A 112 -18.15 -2.00 -9.23
CA ASP A 112 -16.75 -2.38 -9.48
C ASP A 112 -16.60 -3.54 -10.48
N LEU A 113 -17.57 -4.46 -10.51
CA LEU A 113 -17.58 -5.58 -11.47
C LEU A 113 -17.90 -5.14 -12.91
N LYS A 114 -18.40 -3.92 -13.12
CA LYS A 114 -18.77 -3.40 -14.44
C LYS A 114 -17.64 -2.63 -15.12
N VAL A 115 -16.54 -2.41 -14.41
CA VAL A 115 -15.32 -1.77 -14.93
C VAL A 115 -14.58 -2.70 -15.92
N TRP A 116 -15.03 -3.96 -16.06
CA TRP A 116 -14.33 -5.07 -16.74
C TRP A 116 -15.26 -5.76 -17.76
#